data_AF-A0A446BH94-F1
#
_entry.id   AF-A0A446BH94-F1
#
_cell.length_a   1.000
_cell.length_b   1.000
_cell.length_c   1.000
_cell.angle_alpha   90.00
_cell.angle_beta   90.00
_cell.angle_gamma   90.00
#
_symmetry.space_group_name_H-M   'P 1'
#
loop_
_entity.id
_entity.type
_entity.pdbx_description
1 polymer ?
#
loop_
_entity_poly.entity_id
_entity_poly.type
_entity_poly.pdbx_seq_one_letter_code
_entity_poly.pdbx_strand_id
1 'polypeptide(L)' 'MCRYYAFQHACAHTALAFAAFCPPAALRQNPCGERHIWQTIRLDEPCEDCCRHAAVDDEEEAEEEGEGEREQEDGEEVLV' A
#
# COMPACT_ATOMS: atom_id res chain seq x y z
N MET A 1 -25.20 4.56 -20.15
CA MET A 1 -24.64 4.65 -18.80
C MET A 1 -23.12 4.68 -18.88
N CYS A 2 -22.43 5.48 -18.05
CA CYS A 2 -20.98 5.40 -18.00
C CYS A 2 -20.57 4.14 -17.24
N ARG A 3 -19.41 3.61 -17.60
CA ARG A 3 -18.91 2.35 -17.11
C ARG A 3 -17.69 2.59 -16.22
N TYR A 4 -17.59 1.80 -15.16
CA TYR A 4 -16.53 1.87 -14.17
C TYR A 4 -16.00 0.46 -13.88
N TYR A 5 -14.71 0.36 -13.59
CA TYR A 5 -14.13 -0.81 -12.92
C TYR A 5 -14.34 -0.67 -11.41
N ALA A 6 -14.69 -1.77 -10.75
CA ALA A 6 -14.77 -1.85 -9.30
C ALA A 6 -13.60 -2.69 -8.78
N PHE A 7 -12.67 -2.08 -8.05
CA PHE A 7 -11.58 -2.77 -7.40
C PHE A 7 -11.98 -3.16 -5.98
N GLN A 8 -12.11 -4.44 -5.70
CA GLN A 8 -12.35 -4.98 -4.36
C GLN A 8 -11.01 -5.35 -3.74
N HIS A 9 -10.59 -4.58 -2.74
CA HIS A 9 -9.35 -4.81 -2.01
C HIS A 9 -9.50 -5.87 -0.93
N ALA A 10 -8.39 -6.47 -0.50
CA ALA A 10 -8.38 -7.43 0.61
C ALA A 10 -8.91 -6.84 1.92
N CYS A 11 -8.76 -5.52 2.12
CA CYS A 11 -9.33 -4.78 3.25
C CYS A 11 -10.86 -4.53 3.13
N ALA A 12 -11.55 -5.23 2.22
CA ALA A 12 -12.98 -5.11 1.92
C ALA A 12 -13.47 -3.74 1.37
N HIS A 13 -12.57 -2.77 1.18
CA HIS A 13 -12.87 -1.52 0.52
C HIS A 13 -13.04 -1.70 -0.99
N THR A 14 -13.91 -0.88 -1.58
CA THR A 14 -14.13 -0.85 -3.02
C THR A 14 -13.74 0.50 -3.60
N ALA A 15 -12.80 0.52 -4.54
CA ALA A 15 -12.45 1.71 -5.32
C ALA A 15 -13.10 1.65 -6.71
N LEU A 16 -13.48 2.81 -7.26
CA LEU A 16 -14.07 2.91 -8.59
C LEU A 16 -13.12 3.67 -9.53
N ALA A 17 -12.77 3.05 -10.65
CA ALA A 17 -12.04 3.71 -11.73
C ALA A 17 -12.91 3.86 -12.96
N PHE A 18 -12.84 5.02 -13.61
CA PHE A 18 -13.59 5.27 -14.84
C PHE A 18 -13.10 4.38 -15.98
N ALA A 19 -14.02 3.76 -16.70
CA ALA A 19 -13.70 2.88 -17.82
C ALA A 19 -14.15 3.48 -19.17
N ALA A 20 -15.41 3.91 -19.27
CA ALA A 20 -15.93 4.48 -20.52
C ALA A 20 -17.15 5.38 -20.31
N PHE A 21 -17.30 6.37 -21.19
CA PHE A 21 -18.49 7.21 -21.23
C PHE A 21 -19.71 6.42 -21.74
N CYS A 22 -20.92 6.88 -21.39
CA CYS A 22 -22.10 6.46 -22.14
C CYS A 22 -22.04 7.02 -23.58
N PRO A 23 -22.69 6.37 -24.57
CA PRO A 23 -22.65 6.87 -25.95
C PRO A 23 -23.04 8.36 -26.10
N PRO A 24 -24.06 8.87 -25.39
CA PRO A 24 -24.36 10.32 -25.39
C PRO A 24 -23.24 11.18 -24.77
N ALA A 25 -22.64 10.74 -23.66
CA ALA A 25 -21.59 11.49 -22.98
C ALA A 25 -20.21 11.39 -23.69
N ALA A 26 -20.04 10.44 -24.60
CA ALA A 26 -18.88 10.41 -25.48
C ALA A 26 -18.84 11.63 -26.42
N LEU A 27 -20.01 12.22 -26.71
CA LEU A 27 -20.13 13.42 -27.56
C LEU A 27 -20.10 14.73 -26.75
N ARG A 28 -20.48 14.69 -25.47
CA ARG A 28 -20.36 15.80 -24.52
C ARG A 28 -19.95 15.23 -23.19
N GLN A 29 -18.80 15.61 -22.65
CA GLN A 29 -18.22 15.12 -21.39
C GLN A 29 -19.04 15.55 -20.15
N ASN A 30 -20.33 15.22 -20.14
CA ASN A 30 -21.21 15.45 -19.02
C ASN A 30 -21.23 14.19 -18.15
N PRO A 31 -21.10 14.33 -16.83
CA PRO A 31 -21.25 13.20 -15.92
C PRO A 31 -22.66 12.61 -16.07
N CYS A 32 -22.72 11.30 -16.22
CA CYS A 32 -23.96 10.54 -16.27
C CYS A 32 -24.58 10.43 -14.86
N GLY A 33 -25.91 10.44 -14.77
CA GLY A 33 -26.63 10.32 -13.50
C GLY A 33 -26.53 8.92 -12.84
N GLU A 34 -26.22 7.89 -13.64
CA GLU A 34 -26.12 6.50 -13.18
C GLU A 34 -24.80 5.86 -13.59
N ARG A 35 -24.20 5.14 -12.64
CA ARG A 35 -22.91 4.45 -12.77
C ARG A 35 -23.15 2.96 -12.96
N HIS A 36 -22.54 2.36 -13.98
CA HIS A 36 -22.61 0.93 -14.23
C HIS A 36 -21.24 0.29 -14.01
N ILE A 37 -21.18 -0.83 -13.29
CA ILE A 37 -19.94 -1.60 -13.14
C ILE A 37 -19.73 -2.42 -14.41
N TRP A 38 -18.60 -2.23 -15.07
CA TRP A 38 -18.20 -3.06 -16.21
C TRP A 38 -17.70 -4.40 -15.69
N GLN A 39 -16.74 -4.34 -14.77
CA GLN A 39 -16.12 -5.50 -14.19
C GLN A 39 -15.69 -5.21 -12.76
N THR A 40 -15.78 -6.23 -11.92
CA THR A 40 -15.20 -6.25 -10.60
C THR A 40 -13.87 -6.99 -10.64
N ILE A 41 -12.82 -6.34 -10.17
CA ILE A 41 -11.45 -6.85 -10.10
C ILE A 41 -11.12 -7.01 -8.61
N ARG A 42 -10.69 -8.20 -8.20
CA ARG A 42 -10.24 -8.45 -6.84
C ARG A 42 -8.74 -8.20 -6.77
N LEU A 43 -8.33 -7.47 -5.74
CA LEU A 43 -6.95 -7.15 -5.44
C LEU A 43 -6.62 -7.77 -4.08
N ASP A 44 -5.45 -8.40 -4.01
CA ASP A 44 -4.97 -9.02 -2.78
C ASP A 44 -4.32 -7.96 -1.85
N GLU A 45 -4.03 -6.77 -2.38
CA GLU A 45 -3.49 -5.66 -1.62
C GLU A 45 -4.59 -4.82 -0.93
N PRO A 46 -4.29 -4.25 0.26
CA PRO A 46 -5.12 -3.23 0.88
C PRO A 46 -5.21 -1.96 0.00
N CYS A 47 -6.25 -1.14 0.21
CA CYS A 47 -6.36 0.12 -0.51
C CYS A 47 -5.34 1.16 0.00
N GLU A 48 -5.08 2.19 -0.81
CA GLU A 48 -4.12 3.25 -0.51
C GLU A 48 -4.39 3.94 0.84
N ASP A 49 -5.67 4.13 1.19
CA ASP A 49 -6.05 4.69 2.48
C ASP A 49 -5.65 3.74 3.61
N CYS A 50 -5.94 2.44 3.52
CA CYS A 50 -5.52 1.48 4.55
C CYS A 50 -3.99 1.38 4.66
N CYS A 51 -3.26 1.41 3.53
CA CYS A 51 -1.80 1.42 3.56
C CYS A 51 -1.25 2.66 4.29
N ARG A 52 -1.87 3.83 4.10
CA ARG A 52 -1.45 5.07 4.75
C ARG A 52 -1.66 5.02 6.27
N HIS A 53 -2.70 4.33 6.74
CA HIS A 53 -2.96 4.18 8.17
C HIS A 53 -2.11 3.09 8.82
N ALA A 54 -1.63 2.09 8.09
CA ALA A 54 -0.75 1.07 8.65
C ALA A 54 0.67 1.60 8.91
N ALA A 55 1.18 2.51 8.06
CA ALA A 55 2.55 3.02 8.15
C ALA A 55 2.83 3.93 9.35
N VAL A 56 1.82 4.30 10.15
CA VAL A 56 1.97 5.16 11.33
C VAL A 56 2.11 4.36 12.64
N ASP A 57 1.96 3.04 12.61
CA ASP A 57 2.02 2.17 13.80
C ASP A 57 3.40 1.49 13.99
N ASP A 58 4.36 1.66 13.06
CA ASP A 58 5.65 0.96 13.03
C ASP A 58 6.87 1.79 13.55
N GLU A 59 6.69 3.03 14.04
CA GLU A 59 7.80 3.91 14.44
C GLU A 59 8.28 3.76 15.92
N GLU A 60 7.73 2.83 16.72
CA GLU A 60 8.05 2.74 18.18
C GLU A 60 9.08 1.66 18.59
N GLU A 61 9.59 0.81 17.69
CA GLU A 61 10.46 -0.33 18.06
C GLU A 61 11.87 -0.30 17.41
N ALA A 62 12.62 0.78 17.59
CA ALA A 62 14.03 0.84 17.17
C ALA A 62 14.92 1.62 18.15
N GLU A 63 14.85 1.33 19.44
CA GLU A 63 15.92 1.67 20.38
C GLU A 63 16.31 0.45 21.23
N GLU A 64 17.62 0.29 21.42
CA GLU A 64 18.34 -0.70 22.25
C GLU A 64 18.65 -2.09 21.65
N GLU A 65 19.89 -2.27 21.15
CA GLU A 65 20.89 -3.26 21.63
C GLU A 65 22.26 -2.74 21.12
N GLY A 66 23.15 -2.19 21.94
CA GLY A 66 23.99 -2.92 22.89
C GLY A 66 25.47 -2.81 22.45
N GLU A 67 26.22 -1.91 23.09
CA GLU A 67 27.65 -1.69 22.88
C GLU A 67 28.46 -2.94 23.29
N GLY A 68 29.06 -3.63 22.32
CA GLY A 68 29.97 -4.76 22.57
C GLY A 68 31.39 -4.28 22.84
N GLU A 69 31.86 -4.53 24.06
CA GLU A 69 33.18 -4.21 24.60
C GLU A 69 34.35 -4.76 23.75
N ARG A 70 35.42 -3.96 23.60
CA ARG A 70 36.73 -4.41 23.10
C ARG A 70 37.52 -5.03 24.24
N GLU A 71 37.70 -6.34 24.23
CA GLU A 71 38.78 -6.97 24.99
C GLU A 71 40.12 -6.78 24.26
N GLN A 72 41.02 -6.07 24.92
CA GLN A 72 42.44 -5.97 24.60
C GLN A 72 43.14 -7.18 25.23
N GLU A 73 43.71 -8.07 24.41
CA GLU A 73 44.66 -9.07 24.90
C GLU A 73 46.05 -8.45 24.99
N ASP A 74 46.42 -8.03 26.20
CA ASP A 74 47.78 -7.70 26.61
C ASP A 74 48.51 -8.96 27.10
N GLY A 75 49.75 -9.17 26.63
CA GLY A 75 50.78 -10.06 27.22
C GLY A 75 50.81 -11.49 26.67
N GLU A 76 51.94 -12.17 26.48
CA GLU A 76 53.31 -12.01 26.98
C GLU A 76 54.25 -12.95 26.19
N GLU A 77 55.50 -12.53 25.94
CA GLU A 77 56.55 -13.34 25.34
C GLU A 77 56.98 -14.52 26.23
N VAL A 78 57.13 -15.73 25.68
CA VAL A 78 58.01 -16.77 26.25
C VAL A 78 58.83 -17.46 25.16
N LEU A 79 60.14 -17.28 25.27
CA LEU A 79 61.23 -17.99 24.59
C LEU A 79 61.23 -19.49 24.93
N VAL A 80 61.43 -20.35 23.92
CA VAL A 80 62.11 -21.65 24.07
C VAL A 80 62.99 -21.92 22.85
#